data_AF-A0A3P9IEQ3-F1
#
_entry.id   AF-A0A3P9IEQ3-F1
#
_cell.length_a   1.000
_cell.length_b   1.000
_cell.length_c   1.000
_cell.angle_alpha   90.00
_cell.angle_beta   90.00
_cell.angle_gamma   90.00
#
_symmetry.space_group_name_H-M   'P 1'
#
loop_
_entity.id
_entity.type
_entity.pdbx_description
1 polymer ?
#
loop_
_entity_poly.entity_id
_entity_poly.type
_entity_poly.pdbx_seq_one_letter_code
_entity_poly.pdbx_strand_id
1 'polypeptide(L)'
;MNSLFFQIYSAIMFLTLSLLRKGIPGKQWIGKYRRPRQITWQMKCNTLKNLEREAENEYWISRPYMTREQEHSHAAERRAQAWLKIKENKFLNFPQHKHMTDHLSHLRVTKTWSS
;
A
#
# COMPACT_ATOMS: atom_id res chain seq x y z
N MET A 1 8.13 -23.59 55.75
CA MET A 1 6.74 -23.09 55.72
C MET A 1 6.57 -21.78 54.92
N ASN A 2 7.48 -21.42 54.01
CA ASN A 2 7.42 -20.12 53.30
C ASN A 2 7.01 -20.22 51.82
N SER A 3 7.01 -21.42 51.22
CA SER A 3 6.65 -21.61 49.80
C SER A 3 5.13 -21.54 49.58
N LEU A 4 4.33 -22.20 50.43
CA LEU A 4 2.87 -22.18 50.35
C LEU A 4 2.29 -20.78 50.60
N PHE A 5 2.84 -20.03 51.56
CA PHE A 5 2.45 -18.63 51.80
C PHE A 5 2.74 -17.78 50.56
N PHE A 6 3.96 -17.82 50.00
CA PHE A 6 4.31 -17.07 48.80
C PHE A 6 3.42 -17.41 47.58
N GLN A 7 3.06 -18.69 47.43
CA GLN A 7 2.20 -19.15 46.34
C GLN A 7 0.74 -18.68 46.50
N ILE A 8 0.23 -18.65 47.74
CA ILE A 8 -1.11 -18.12 48.05
C ILE A 8 -1.17 -16.60 47.82
N TYR A 9 -0.18 -15.83 48.28
CA TYR A 9 -0.14 -14.38 48.03
C TYR A 9 0.02 -14.04 46.55
N SER A 10 0.82 -14.80 45.81
CA SER A 10 0.95 -14.66 44.35
C SER A 10 -0.36 -14.96 43.62
N ALA A 11 -1.07 -16.03 44.01
CA ALA A 11 -2.37 -16.37 43.44
C ALA A 11 -3.45 -15.31 43.75
N ILE A 12 -3.47 -14.75 44.97
CA ILE A 12 -4.38 -13.65 45.36
C ILE A 12 -4.06 -12.36 44.58
N MET A 13 -2.78 -12.03 44.38
CA MET A 13 -2.37 -10.88 43.56
C MET A 13 -2.80 -11.05 42.09
N PHE A 14 -2.73 -12.26 41.53
CA PHE A 14 -3.19 -12.54 40.16
C PHE A 14 -4.71 -12.48 40.03
N LEU A 15 -5.44 -13.00 41.03
CA LEU A 15 -6.91 -13.00 41.05
C LEU A 15 -7.48 -11.60 41.25
N THR A 16 -6.82 -10.76 42.06
CA THR A 16 -7.23 -9.35 42.22
C THR A 16 -6.94 -8.53 40.97
N LEU A 17 -5.83 -8.80 40.25
CA LEU A 17 -5.55 -8.16 38.96
C LEU A 17 -6.55 -8.53 37.86
N SER A 18 -7.05 -9.77 37.86
CA SER A 18 -8.02 -10.23 36.85
C SER A 18 -9.43 -9.71 37.13
N LEU A 19 -9.84 -9.65 38.41
CA LEU A 19 -11.18 -9.18 38.82
C LEU A 19 -11.36 -7.66 38.73
N LEU A 20 -10.30 -6.86 38.91
CA LEU A 20 -10.36 -5.39 38.95
C LEU A 20 -10.04 -4.70 37.61
N ARG A 21 -9.85 -5.44 36.52
CA ARG A 21 -9.65 -4.84 35.19
C ARG A 21 -10.94 -4.18 34.71
N LYS A 22 -10.97 -2.84 34.72
CA LYS A 22 -11.95 -2.03 33.97
C LYS A 22 -11.76 -2.25 32.47
N GLY A 23 -12.32 -3.33 31.94
CA GLY A 23 -12.39 -3.61 30.52
C GLY A 23 -13.38 -2.67 29.83
N ILE A 24 -13.08 -2.29 28.59
CA ILE A 24 -14.02 -1.52 27.76
C ILE A 24 -15.02 -2.54 27.19
N PRO A 25 -16.34 -2.33 27.38
CA PRO A 25 -17.33 -3.29 26.92
C PRO A 25 -17.38 -3.32 25.39
N GLY A 26 -17.40 -4.52 24.81
CA GLY A 26 -17.50 -4.71 23.35
C GLY A 26 -16.20 -4.40 22.58
N LYS A 27 -16.34 -3.94 21.32
CA LYS A 27 -15.20 -3.63 20.45
C LYS A 27 -14.60 -2.26 20.81
N GLN A 28 -13.28 -2.19 21.02
CA GLN A 28 -12.61 -1.00 21.57
C GLN A 28 -12.80 0.31 20.77
N TRP A 29 -12.95 0.22 19.44
CA TRP A 29 -12.95 1.39 18.54
C TRP A 29 -14.33 1.67 17.90
N ILE A 30 -15.37 0.92 18.28
CA ILE A 30 -16.70 0.97 17.65
C ILE A 30 -17.79 0.90 18.76
N GLY A 31 -19.00 1.39 18.50
CA GLY A 31 -20.12 1.35 19.44
C GLY A 31 -20.19 2.56 20.38
N LYS A 32 -21.00 2.46 21.45
CA LYS A 32 -21.27 3.57 22.40
C LYS A 32 -20.11 3.84 23.34
N TYR A 33 -19.53 2.80 23.92
CA TYR A 33 -18.46 2.91 24.92
C TYR A 33 -17.12 2.51 24.29
N ARG A 34 -16.41 3.50 23.74
CA ARG A 34 -15.10 3.31 23.06
C ARG A 34 -13.94 3.67 23.97
N ARG A 35 -12.73 3.25 23.58
CA ARG A 35 -11.49 3.72 24.21
C ARG A 35 -11.22 5.18 23.82
N PRO A 36 -11.11 6.12 24.77
CA PRO A 36 -10.69 7.49 24.43
C PRO A 36 -9.24 7.47 23.95
N ARG A 37 -8.99 7.97 22.73
CA ARG A 37 -7.64 8.15 22.19
C ARG A 37 -7.17 9.57 22.48
N GLN A 38 -6.17 9.70 23.35
CA GLN A 38 -5.55 10.99 23.63
C GLN A 38 -4.67 11.43 22.46
N ILE A 39 -4.67 12.73 22.16
CA ILE A 39 -3.81 13.31 21.12
C ILE A 39 -2.44 13.53 21.73
N THR A 40 -1.43 12.84 21.20
CA THR A 40 -0.05 13.00 21.65
C THR A 40 0.59 14.24 21.03
N TRP A 41 1.67 14.72 21.64
CA TRP A 41 2.46 15.82 21.11
C TRP A 41 2.97 15.54 19.69
N GLN A 42 3.47 14.33 19.42
CA GLN A 42 3.97 13.94 18.10
C GLN A 42 2.88 14.03 17.03
N MET A 43 1.64 13.66 17.36
CA MET A 43 0.51 13.80 16.42
C MET A 43 0.30 15.26 16.04
N LYS A 44 0.34 16.18 17.02
CA LYS A 44 0.22 17.62 16.75
C LYS A 44 1.36 18.14 15.88
N CYS A 45 2.60 17.79 16.18
CA CYS A 45 3.76 18.19 15.37
C CYS A 45 3.66 17.67 13.94
N ASN A 46 3.25 16.43 13.75
CA ASN A 46 3.10 15.84 12.41
C ASN A 46 2.00 16.51 11.62
N THR A 47 0.87 16.84 12.25
CA THR A 47 -0.20 17.62 11.61
C THR A 47 0.30 18.99 11.20
N LEU A 48 1.01 19.71 12.08
CA LEU A 48 1.55 21.03 11.77
C LEU A 48 2.51 20.99 10.57
N LYS A 49 3.44 20.03 10.54
CA LYS A 49 4.35 19.83 9.39
C LYS A 49 3.62 19.56 8.07
N ASN A 50 2.47 18.89 8.13
CA ASN A 50 1.68 18.64 6.93
C ASN A 50 0.97 19.91 6.46
N LEU A 51 0.41 20.69 7.38
CA LEU A 51 -0.22 21.97 7.09
C LEU A 51 0.77 22.98 6.49
N GLU A 52 2.00 23.03 7.01
CA GLU A 52 3.06 23.87 6.43
C GLU A 52 3.39 23.48 4.99
N ARG A 53 3.44 22.17 4.69
CA ARG A 53 3.68 21.66 3.33
C ARG A 53 2.50 21.96 2.41
N GLU A 54 1.27 21.84 2.89
CA GLU A 54 0.07 22.18 2.13
C GLU A 54 0.07 23.68 1.79
N ALA A 55 0.40 24.56 2.74
CA ALA A 55 0.53 25.99 2.50
C ALA A 55 1.62 26.33 1.47
N GLU A 56 2.77 25.63 1.53
CA GLU A 56 3.82 25.78 0.51
C GLU A 56 3.34 25.31 -0.88
N ASN A 57 2.66 24.17 -0.96
CA ASN A 57 2.10 23.67 -2.21
C ASN A 57 1.08 24.64 -2.81
N GLU A 58 0.20 25.20 -1.98
CA GLU A 58 -0.79 26.20 -2.42
C GLU A 58 -0.11 27.43 -3.02
N TYR A 59 0.96 27.93 -2.40
CA TYR A 59 1.74 29.03 -2.94
C TYR A 59 2.27 28.72 -4.36
N TRP A 60 2.86 27.54 -4.55
CA TRP A 60 3.41 27.14 -5.85
C TRP A 60 2.33 26.90 -6.92
N ILE A 61 1.18 26.34 -6.54
CA ILE A 61 0.08 26.04 -7.47
C ILE A 61 -0.72 27.31 -7.84
N SER A 62 -0.70 28.35 -7.00
CA SER A 62 -1.46 29.58 -7.22
C SER A 62 -1.08 30.39 -8.47
N ARG A 63 0.08 30.12 -9.08
CA ARG A 63 0.65 30.92 -10.18
C ARG A 63 0.82 30.08 -11.45
N PRO A 64 -0.25 29.84 -12.22
CA PRO A 64 -0.15 29.11 -13.48
C PRO A 64 0.63 29.91 -14.53
N TYR A 65 1.42 29.21 -15.35
CA TYR A 65 2.21 29.82 -16.43
C TYR A 65 1.35 30.19 -17.66
N MET A 66 0.36 29.36 -17.99
CA MET A 66 -0.57 29.59 -19.10
C MET A 66 -1.99 29.74 -18.57
N THR A 67 -2.78 30.57 -19.26
CA THR A 67 -4.22 30.64 -19.03
C THR A 67 -4.91 29.40 -19.63
N ARG A 68 -6.12 29.10 -19.15
CA ARG A 68 -6.91 27.95 -19.63
C ARG A 68 -7.18 28.00 -21.13
N GLU A 69 -7.34 29.19 -21.69
CA GLU A 69 -7.57 29.39 -23.13
C GLU A 69 -6.32 29.05 -23.94
N GLN A 70 -5.13 29.40 -23.45
CA GLN A 70 -3.85 29.08 -24.09
C GLN A 70 -3.52 27.59 -24.00
N GLU A 71 -3.88 26.93 -22.89
CA GLU A 71 -3.67 25.47 -22.74
C GLU A 71 -4.57 24.65 -23.67
N HIS A 72 -5.70 25.23 -24.12
CA HIS A 72 -6.69 24.51 -24.92
C HIS A 72 -6.07 23.93 -26.20
N SER A 73 -6.15 22.59 -26.33
CA SER A 73 -5.68 21.81 -27.48
C SER A 73 -4.17 21.84 -27.77
N HIS A 74 -3.33 22.51 -26.98
CA HIS A 74 -1.89 22.60 -27.24
C HIS A 74 -1.19 21.23 -27.38
N ALA A 75 -1.66 20.20 -26.65
CA ALA A 75 -1.08 18.85 -26.68
C ALA A 75 -1.99 17.80 -27.36
N ALA A 76 -3.04 18.21 -28.07
CA ALA A 76 -4.05 17.29 -28.60
C ALA A 76 -3.45 16.25 -29.58
N GLU A 77 -2.63 16.70 -30.52
CA GLU A 77 -1.99 15.84 -31.53
C GLU A 77 -1.08 14.78 -30.89
N ARG A 78 -0.23 15.19 -29.95
CA ARG A 78 0.65 14.28 -29.21
C ARG A 78 -0.14 13.19 -28.49
N ARG A 79 -1.26 13.54 -27.84
CA ARG A 79 -2.12 12.55 -27.18
C ARG A 79 -2.79 11.60 -28.17
N ALA A 80 -3.23 12.11 -29.33
CA ALA A 80 -3.81 11.28 -30.38
C ALA A 80 -2.80 10.27 -30.94
N GLN A 81 -1.56 10.72 -31.22
CA GLN A 81 -0.49 9.83 -31.65
C GLN A 81 -0.14 8.78 -30.58
N ALA A 82 -0.06 9.17 -29.31
CA ALA A 82 0.17 8.23 -28.21
C ALA A 82 -0.95 7.18 -28.12
N TRP A 83 -2.20 7.60 -28.31
CA TRP A 83 -3.35 6.70 -28.32
C TRP A 83 -3.31 5.72 -29.50
N LEU A 84 -2.98 6.19 -30.71
CA LEU A 84 -2.83 5.33 -31.88
C LEU A 84 -1.75 4.27 -31.67
N LYS A 85 -0.59 4.65 -31.12
CA LYS A 85 0.48 3.71 -30.76
C LYS A 85 0.03 2.65 -29.76
N ILE A 86 -0.75 3.04 -28.75
CA ILE A 86 -1.32 2.07 -27.79
C ILE A 86 -2.27 1.11 -28.50
N LYS A 87 -3.12 1.61 -29.40
CA LYS A 87 -4.05 0.79 -30.18
C LYS A 87 -3.31 -0.20 -31.08
N GLU A 88 -2.29 0.27 -31.78
CA GLU A 88 -1.42 -0.56 -32.62
C GLU A 88 -0.70 -1.64 -31.80
N ASN A 89 -0.09 -1.27 -30.67
CA ASN A 89 0.58 -2.25 -29.79
C ASN A 89 -0.38 -3.32 -29.26
N LYS A 90 -1.63 -2.94 -28.94
CA LYS A 90 -2.67 -3.91 -28.56
C LYS A 90 -3.03 -4.83 -29.72
N PHE A 91 -3.12 -4.30 -30.94
CA PHE A 91 -3.36 -5.11 -32.12
C PHE A 91 -2.20 -6.04 -32.45
N LEU A 92 -0.95 -5.62 -32.23
CA LEU A 92 0.24 -6.44 -32.46
C LEU A 92 0.45 -7.54 -31.40
N ASN A 93 -0.27 -7.49 -30.28
CA ASN A 93 -0.17 -8.48 -29.21
C ASN A 93 -0.88 -9.80 -29.57
N PHE A 94 -0.37 -10.46 -30.61
CA PHE A 94 -0.76 -11.82 -30.99
C PHE A 94 0.27 -12.84 -30.51
N PRO A 95 -0.13 -14.10 -30.24
CA PRO A 95 0.81 -15.16 -29.93
C PRO A 95 1.87 -15.30 -31.02
N GLN A 96 3.12 -15.52 -30.61
CA GLN A 96 4.24 -15.71 -31.54
C GLN A 96 4.00 -16.92 -32.45
N HIS A 97 4.52 -16.84 -33.68
CA HIS A 97 4.51 -17.96 -34.61
C HIS A 97 5.31 -19.13 -34.03
N LYS A 98 4.78 -20.34 -34.17
CA LYS A 98 5.45 -21.58 -33.76
C LYS A 98 6.03 -22.24 -35.01
N HIS A 99 7.34 -22.53 -35.01
CA HIS A 99 8.00 -23.16 -36.14
C HIS A 99 8.24 -24.65 -35.89
N MET A 100 7.99 -25.47 -36.92
CA MET A 100 8.20 -26.92 -36.86
C MET A 100 9.67 -27.28 -36.60
N THR A 101 10.61 -26.45 -37.06
CA THR A 101 12.03 -26.57 -36.79
C THR A 101 12.36 -26.59 -35.31
N ASP A 102 11.67 -25.79 -34.49
CA ASP A 102 11.91 -25.72 -33.05
C ASP A 102 11.53 -27.06 -32.40
N HIS A 103 10.39 -27.62 -32.81
CA HIS A 103 9.93 -28.93 -32.36
C HIS A 103 10.86 -30.07 -32.81
N LEU A 104 11.31 -30.07 -34.06
CA LEU A 104 12.20 -31.10 -34.60
C LEU A 104 13.62 -31.00 -34.04
N SER A 105 14.08 -29.80 -33.67
CA SER A 105 15.40 -29.60 -33.06
C SER A 105 15.54 -30.36 -31.73
N HIS A 106 14.43 -30.51 -31.00
CA HIS A 106 14.39 -31.22 -29.73
C HIS A 106 14.77 -32.71 -29.86
N LEU A 107 14.53 -33.32 -31.03
CA LEU A 107 14.91 -34.72 -31.29
C LEU A 107 16.44 -34.93 -31.33
N ARG A 108 17.24 -33.86 -31.45
CA ARG A 108 18.71 -33.95 -31.42
C ARG A 108 19.27 -34.23 -30.02
N VAL A 109 18.47 -34.18 -28.96
CA VAL A 109 18.92 -34.43 -27.58
C VAL A 109 19.49 -35.85 -27.40
N THR A 110 19.00 -36.82 -28.17
CA THR A 110 19.47 -38.21 -28.13
C THR A 110 20.62 -38.49 -29.10
N LYS A 111 21.15 -37.47 -29.79
CA LYS A 111 22.24 -37.64 -30.77
C LYS A 111 23.55 -37.97 -30.05
N THR A 112 24.00 -39.21 -30.22
CA THR A 112 25.31 -39.70 -29.75
C THR A 112 26.29 -39.87 -30.91
N TRP A 113 27.59 -39.94 -30.60
CA TRP A 113 28.62 -40.28 -31.57
C TRP A 113 28.69 -41.80 -31.75
N SER A 114 29.05 -42.28 -32.95
CA SER A 114 29.30 -43.71 -33.19
C SER A 114 30.50 -44.17 -32.36
N SER A 115 30.33 -45.27 -31.61
CA SER A 115 31.44 -46.00 -30.98
C SER A 115 32.36 -46.63 -32.00
#